data_AF-A0AAU1UPH7-F1
#
_entry.id   AF-A0AAU1UPH7-F1
#
_cell.length_a   1.000
_cell.length_b   1.000
_cell.length_c   1.000
_cell.angle_alpha   90.00
_cell.angle_beta   90.00
_cell.angle_gamma   90.00
#
_symmetry.space_group_name_H-M   'P 1'
#
loop_
_entity.id
_entity.type
_entity.pdbx_description
1 polymer ?
#
loop_
_entity_poly.entity_id
_entity_poly.type
_entity_poly.pdbx_seq_one_letter_code
_entity_poly.pdbx_strand_id
1 'polypeptide(L)' 'MFSESTRSRNFTGPSGTVDDKGRSLVFTIAQDRRSEQGHYDSGWAHNAGLPIALSQREDGDLAFEPVAEVAGLHEARPS' A
#
# COMPACT_ATOMS: atom_id res chain seq x y z
N MET A 1 -13.62 -9.25 -28.81
CA MET A 1 -12.37 -8.58 -28.40
C MET A 1 -12.54 -8.23 -26.93
N PHE A 2 -11.80 -8.90 -26.05
CA PHE A 2 -11.99 -8.76 -24.60
C PHE A 2 -11.56 -7.36 -24.16
N SER A 3 -12.45 -6.66 -23.48
CA SER A 3 -12.18 -5.37 -22.84
C SER A 3 -11.08 -5.56 -21.80
N GLU A 4 -10.01 -4.77 -21.90
CA GLU A 4 -8.97 -4.73 -20.87
C GLU A 4 -9.60 -4.27 -19.56
N SER A 5 -9.87 -5.24 -18.69
CA SER A 5 -10.15 -5.03 -17.27
C SER A 5 -9.11 -4.08 -16.70
N THR A 6 -9.57 -3.02 -16.03
CA THR A 6 -8.78 -2.08 -15.25
C THR A 6 -7.84 -2.83 -14.31
N ARG A 7 -6.62 -3.14 -14.76
CA ARG A 7 -5.53 -3.53 -13.88
C ARG A 7 -5.27 -2.31 -12.99
N SER A 8 -5.56 -2.45 -11.70
CA SER A 8 -5.07 -1.51 -10.70
C SER A 8 -3.54 -1.51 -10.79
N ARG A 9 -2.95 -0.48 -11.44
CA ARG A 9 -1.50 -0.30 -11.59
C ARG A 9 -0.88 0.47 -10.43
N ASN A 10 -1.69 0.83 -9.44
CA ASN A 10 -1.29 1.73 -8.38
C ASN A 10 -0.43 1.05 -7.33
N PHE A 11 -0.53 -0.27 -7.16
CA PHE A 11 0.27 -1.04 -6.21
C PHE A 11 1.04 -2.14 -6.91
N THR A 12 2.37 -2.09 -6.83
CA THR A 12 3.27 -3.03 -7.53
C THR A 12 4.40 -3.49 -6.63
N GLY A 13 5.06 -4.58 -7.02
CA GLY A 13 6.24 -5.11 -6.32
C GLY A 13 5.97 -5.45 -4.85
N PRO A 14 4.94 -6.25 -4.53
CA PRO A 14 4.67 -6.62 -3.15
C PRO A 14 5.87 -7.39 -2.57
N SER A 15 6.31 -6.99 -1.38
CA SER A 15 7.32 -7.72 -0.60
C SER A 15 6.82 -7.91 0.82
N GLY A 16 7.16 -9.06 1.41
CA GLY A 16 6.67 -9.46 2.73
C GLY A 16 7.80 -9.59 3.74
N THR A 17 7.47 -9.36 5.02
CA THR A 17 8.34 -9.69 6.16
C THR A 17 7.49 -10.06 7.37
N VAL A 18 8.10 -10.72 8.35
CA VAL A 18 7.51 -10.95 9.67
C VAL A 18 8.29 -10.09 10.67
N ASP A 19 7.59 -9.24 11.43
CA ASP A 19 8.23 -8.40 12.44
C ASP A 19 8.52 -9.16 13.75
N ASP A 20 9.15 -8.49 14.71
CA ASP A 20 9.48 -9.03 16.03
C ASP A 20 8.26 -9.36 16.89
N LYS A 21 7.08 -8.83 16.54
CA LYS A 21 5.78 -9.12 17.14
C LYS A 21 5.07 -10.29 16.45
N GLY A 22 5.67 -10.88 15.42
CA GLY A 22 5.12 -12.01 14.65
C GLY A 22 4.05 -11.61 13.64
N ARG A 23 3.90 -10.32 13.31
CA ARG A 23 2.93 -9.86 12.31
C ARG A 23 3.47 -10.09 10.90
N SER A 24 2.65 -10.67 10.03
CA SER A 24 2.93 -10.73 8.59
C SER A 24 2.63 -9.38 7.95
N LEU A 25 3.65 -8.68 7.47
CA LEU A 25 3.54 -7.37 6.86
C LEU A 25 3.80 -7.44 5.35
N VAL A 26 3.04 -6.67 4.59
CA VAL A 26 3.23 -6.47 3.14
C VAL A 26 3.50 -5.00 2.86
N PHE A 27 4.54 -4.76 2.07
CA PHE A 27 4.91 -3.46 1.52
C PHE A 27 4.69 -3.47 0.01
N THR A 28 4.35 -2.31 -0.54
CA THR A 28 4.14 -2.13 -1.99
C THR A 28 4.76 -0.82 -2.45
N ILE A 29 4.94 -0.67 -3.75
CA ILE A 29 5.23 0.61 -4.38
C ILE A 29 3.90 1.22 -4.85
N ALA A 30 3.58 2.39 -4.33
CA ALA A 30 2.48 3.24 -4.76
C ALA A 30 2.90 4.08 -5.97
N GLN A 31 2.37 3.74 -7.14
CA GLN A 31 2.62 4.48 -8.37
C GLN A 31 1.51 5.50 -8.63
N ASP A 32 1.90 6.74 -8.92
CA ASP A 32 0.99 7.78 -9.41
C ASP A 32 0.83 7.72 -10.94
N ARG A 33 0.10 8.69 -11.49
CA ARG A 33 -0.18 8.78 -12.93
C ARG A 33 0.49 9.98 -13.59
N ARG A 34 1.49 10.59 -12.95
CA ARG A 34 2.26 11.69 -13.57
C ARG A 34 3.02 11.14 -14.77
N SER A 35 3.25 12.01 -15.75
CA SER A 35 4.09 11.68 -16.90
C SER A 35 5.57 11.58 -16.49
N GLU A 36 6.38 10.95 -17.33
CA GLU A 36 7.84 10.90 -17.17
C GLU A 36 8.45 12.30 -16.98
N GLN A 37 7.98 13.30 -17.74
CA GLN A 37 8.41 14.69 -17.57
C GLN A 37 8.00 15.24 -16.19
N GLY A 38 6.78 14.94 -15.73
CA GLY A 38 6.31 15.35 -14.41
C GLY A 38 7.06 14.68 -13.25
N HIS A 39 7.59 13.47 -13.44
CA HIS A 39 8.52 12.84 -12.51
C HIS A 39 9.88 13.53 -12.55
N TYR A 40 10.43 13.74 -13.75
CA TYR A 40 11.71 14.44 -13.96
C TYR A 40 11.72 15.83 -13.31
N ASP A 41 10.71 16.65 -13.61
CA ASP A 41 10.59 18.02 -13.10
C ASP A 41 10.48 18.07 -11.57
N SER A 42 9.94 17.01 -10.95
CA SER A 42 9.80 16.92 -9.49
C SER A 42 11.01 16.34 -8.77
N GLY A 43 11.92 15.67 -9.49
CA GLY A 43 13.06 14.95 -8.92
C GLY A 43 12.72 13.65 -8.19
N TRP A 44 11.47 13.17 -8.22
CA TRP A 44 11.06 11.89 -7.62
C TRP A 44 9.93 11.21 -8.39
N ALA A 45 9.89 9.88 -8.31
CA ALA A 45 8.84 9.05 -8.88
C ALA A 45 8.44 7.96 -7.88
N HIS A 46 7.12 7.75 -7.75
CA HIS A 46 6.51 6.75 -6.88
C HIS A 46 6.82 6.94 -5.39
N ASN A 47 6.04 6.29 -4.54
CA ASN A 47 6.26 6.26 -3.09
C ASN A 47 6.10 4.83 -2.58
N ALA A 48 6.48 4.57 -1.33
CA ALA A 48 6.00 3.38 -0.66
C ALA A 48 4.48 3.48 -0.48
N GLY A 49 3.76 2.38 -0.74
CA GLY A 49 2.38 2.22 -0.30
C GLY A 49 2.31 2.13 1.23
N LEU A 50 1.11 2.35 1.77
CA LEU A 50 0.86 2.12 3.20
C LEU A 50 1.18 0.66 3.55
N PRO A 51 1.96 0.40 4.62
CA PRO A 51 2.19 -0.95 5.10
C PRO A 51 0.88 -1.61 5.52
N ILE A 52 0.72 -2.88 5.14
CA ILE A 52 -0.49 -3.67 5.40
C ILE A 52 -0.13 -4.88 6.25
N ALA A 53 -0.91 -5.14 7.30
CA ALA A 53 -0.85 -6.39 8.05
C ALA A 53 -1.76 -7.43 7.40
N LEU A 54 -1.28 -8.68 7.32
CA LEU A 54 -2.02 -9.83 6.85
C LEU A 54 -2.41 -10.73 8.02
N SER A 55 -3.64 -11.24 7.99
CA SER A 55 -4.14 -12.23 8.93
C SER A 55 -5.10 -13.20 8.22
N GLN A 56 -5.38 -14.33 8.84
CA GLN A 56 -6.42 -15.24 8.38
C GLN A 56 -7.70 -15.00 9.19
N ARG A 57 -8.82 -14.87 8.50
CA ARG A 57 -10.15 -14.77 9.11
C ARG A 57 -10.65 -16.14 9.54
N GLU A 58 -11.69 -16.17 10.38
CA GLU A 58 -12.30 -17.42 10.87
C GLU A 58 -12.88 -18.29 9.74
N ASP A 59 -13.29 -17.67 8.63
CA ASP A 59 -13.77 -18.35 7.42
C ASP A 59 -12.63 -18.90 6.53
N GLY A 60 -11.37 -18.65 6.91
CA GLY A 60 -10.18 -19.12 6.20
C GLY A 60 -9.64 -18.12 5.17
N ASP A 61 -10.33 -17.02 4.91
CA ASP A 61 -9.91 -16.02 3.92
C ASP A 61 -8.79 -15.10 4.45
N LEU A 62 -8.04 -14.52 3.53
CA LEU A 62 -7.00 -13.54 3.84
C LEU A 62 -7.64 -12.18 4.20
N ALA A 63 -7.40 -11.73 5.43
CA ALA A 63 -7.62 -10.35 5.83
C ALA A 63 -6.39 -9.49 5.56
N PHE A 64 -6.65 -8.22 5.25
CA PHE A 64 -5.64 -7.19 5.09
C PHE A 64 -6.14 -5.88 5.72
N GLU A 65 -5.29 -5.23 6.49
CA GLU A 65 -5.60 -3.96 7.16
C GLU A 65 -4.36 -3.06 7.23
N PRO A 66 -4.52 -1.72 7.24
CA PRO A 66 -3.40 -0.83 7.57
C PRO A 66 -2.80 -1.23 8.92
N VAL A 67 -1.48 -1.12 9.06
CA VAL A 67 -0.83 -1.36 10.36
C VAL A 67 -1.41 -0.42 11.42
N ALA A 68 -1.58 -0.91 12.65
CA ALA A 68 -2.20 -0.17 13.76
C ALA A 68 -1.52 1.18 14.03
N GLU A 69 -0.23 1.30 13.74
CA GLU A 69 0.56 2.53 13.84
C GLU A 69 -0.02 3.69 13.00
N VAL A 70 -0.74 3.40 11.89
CA VAL A 70 -1.42 4.42 11.06
C VAL A 70 -2.46 5.20 11.88
N ALA A 71 -3.07 4.58 12.90
CA ALA A 71 -4.03 5.25 13.78
C ALA A 71 -3.42 6.51 14.45
N GLY A 72 -2.11 6.51 14.71
CA GLY A 72 -1.40 7.64 15.30
C GLY A 72 -1.24 8.86 14.38
N LEU A 73 -1.46 8.71 13.07
CA LEU A 73 -1.40 9.82 12.09
C LEU A 73 -2.71 10.62 12.02
N HIS A 74 -3.78 10.11 12.62
CA HIS A 74 -5.04 10.83 12.73
C HIS A 74 -4.96 11.85 13.87
N GLU A 75 -4.20 12.94 13.68
CA GLU A 75 -4.32 14.08 14.59
C GLU A 75 -5.69 14.73 14.46
N ALA A 76 -6.32 14.95 15.61
CA ALA A 76 -7.59 15.63 15.75
C ALA A 76 -7.54 17.01 15.08
N ARG A 77 -8.54 17.27 14.24
CA ARG A 77 -8.91 18.61 13.76
C ARG A 77 -8.67 19.65 14.86
N PRO A 78 -7.89 20.73 14.62
CA PRO A 78 -7.77 21.79 15.61
C PRO A 78 -9.17 22.37 15.88
N SER A 79 -9.54 22.45 17.15
CA SER A 79 -10.75 23.12 17.65
C SER A 79 -10.71 24.62 17.39
#